data_AF-A0A1Q7QGR9-F1
#
_entry.id   AF-A0A1Q7QGR9-F1
#
_cell.length_a   1.000
_cell.length_b   1.000
_cell.length_c   1.000
_cell.angle_alpha   90.00
_cell.angle_beta   90.00
_cell.angle_gamma   90.00
#
_symmetry.space_group_name_H-M   'P 1'
#
loop_
_entity.id
_entity.type
_entity.pdbx_description
1 polymer ?
#
loop_
_entity_poly.entity_id
_entity_poly.type
_entity_poly.pdbx_seq_one_letter_code
_entity_poly.pdbx_strand_id
1 'polypeptide(L)'
;MDSLHAIGFYVSAALAGAGGLFLAFTDSRQRRAVALGLVGLGVAGIDLALSAGFTALVVLICYAGCALLAMRPDHRFLEQAASGPWRQAGAVGAALLLAVLAYAAFRGNFAHATFNGGPFGSVAVGRLLFAHDALATEAVGGLVLASLVGAAGAWRRERPRDERGEGRR
;
A
#
# COMPACT_ATOMS: atom_id res chain seq x y z
N MET A 1 -4.89 24.70 -13.67
CA MET A 1 -4.87 23.31 -14.16
C MET A 1 -5.60 23.29 -15.48
N ASP A 2 -4.96 22.81 -16.54
CA ASP A 2 -5.65 22.57 -17.80
C ASP A 2 -6.65 21.42 -17.61
N SER A 3 -7.81 21.48 -18.25
CA SER A 3 -8.89 20.49 -18.07
C SER A 3 -8.43 19.04 -18.19
N LEU A 4 -7.41 18.79 -19.02
CA LEU A 4 -6.77 17.48 -19.19
C LEU A 4 -6.14 16.93 -17.89
N HIS A 5 -5.43 17.78 -17.13
CA HIS A 5 -4.78 17.39 -15.88
C HIS A 5 -5.82 17.08 -14.79
N ALA A 6 -6.92 17.85 -14.76
CA ALA A 6 -8.02 17.60 -13.83
C ALA A 6 -8.73 16.28 -14.15
N ILE A 7 -9.01 16.01 -15.43
CA ILE A 7 -9.60 14.73 -15.86
C ILE A 7 -8.67 13.57 -15.49
N GLY A 8 -7.38 13.67 -15.78
CA GLY A 8 -6.39 12.65 -15.42
C GLY A 8 -6.40 12.35 -13.92
N PHE A 9 -6.37 13.40 -13.08
CA PHE A 9 -6.46 13.28 -11.64
C PHE A 9 -7.75 12.57 -11.18
N TYR A 10 -8.92 12.98 -11.69
CA TYR A 10 -10.20 12.38 -11.28
C TYR A 10 -10.35 10.93 -11.74
N VAL A 11 -9.86 10.59 -12.94
CA VAL A 11 -9.84 9.21 -13.44
C VAL A 11 -8.93 8.35 -12.56
N SER A 12 -7.75 8.84 -12.21
CA SER A 12 -6.81 8.16 -11.32
C SER A 12 -7.38 7.99 -9.91
N ALA A 13 -8.06 9.00 -9.37
CA ALA A 13 -8.76 8.92 -8.08
C ALA A 13 -9.92 7.91 -8.10
N ALA A 14 -10.72 7.90 -9.16
CA ALA A 14 -11.78 6.92 -9.34
C ALA A 14 -11.20 5.50 -9.43
N LEU A 15 -10.10 5.32 -10.15
CA LEU A 15 -9.42 4.03 -10.27
C LEU A 15 -8.87 3.54 -8.92
N ALA A 16 -8.23 4.43 -8.14
CA ALA A 16 -7.71 4.11 -6.82
C ALA A 16 -8.85 3.72 -5.86
N GLY A 17 -9.94 4.49 -5.83
CA GLY A 17 -11.11 4.22 -5.00
C GLY A 17 -11.83 2.93 -5.39
N ALA A 18 -12.12 2.75 -6.68
CA ALA A 18 -12.77 1.55 -7.20
C ALA A 18 -11.89 0.30 -7.00
N GLY A 19 -10.58 0.42 -7.21
CA GLY A 19 -9.61 -0.65 -6.95
C GLY A 19 -9.58 -1.04 -5.47
N GLY A 20 -9.62 -0.07 -4.56
CA GLY A 20 -9.64 -0.32 -3.12
C GLY A 20 -10.93 -1.00 -2.67
N LEU A 21 -12.07 -0.55 -3.20
CA LEU A 21 -13.37 -1.17 -2.95
C LEU A 21 -13.44 -2.60 -3.50
N PHE A 22 -12.95 -2.80 -4.74
CA PHE A 22 -12.85 -4.10 -5.36
C PHE A 22 -11.94 -5.04 -4.55
N LEU A 23 -10.80 -4.55 -4.05
CA LEU A 23 -9.90 -5.33 -3.19
C LEU A 23 -10.59 -5.78 -1.89
N ALA A 24 -11.43 -4.92 -1.29
CA ALA A 24 -12.12 -5.21 -0.04
C ALA A 24 -13.20 -6.29 -0.18
N PHE A 25 -13.88 -6.35 -1.32
CA PHE A 25 -15.00 -7.28 -1.55
C PHE A 25 -14.64 -8.55 -2.32
N THR A 26 -13.39 -8.70 -2.76
CA THR A 26 -13.00 -9.87 -3.56
C THR A 26 -12.26 -10.91 -2.72
N ASP A 27 -12.78 -12.13 -2.74
CA ASP A 27 -12.18 -13.28 -2.05
C ASP A 27 -11.19 -14.02 -2.94
N SER A 28 -11.30 -13.86 -4.26
CA SER A 28 -10.44 -14.60 -5.18
C SER A 28 -9.06 -13.94 -5.32
N ARG A 29 -8.05 -14.78 -5.21
CA ARG A 29 -6.64 -14.39 -5.19
C ARG A 29 -6.19 -13.59 -6.41
N GLN A 30 -6.61 -14.05 -7.59
CA GLN A 30 -6.34 -13.36 -8.86
C GLN A 30 -7.02 -11.99 -8.90
N ARG A 31 -8.27 -11.88 -8.45
CA ARG A 31 -8.98 -10.61 -8.42
C ARG A 31 -8.35 -9.64 -7.43
N ARG A 32 -7.85 -10.11 -6.29
CA ARG A 32 -7.12 -9.26 -5.31
C ARG A 32 -5.83 -8.69 -5.92
N ALA A 33 -5.08 -9.49 -6.67
CA ALA A 33 -3.89 -9.02 -7.36
C ALA A 33 -4.21 -7.95 -8.42
N VAL A 34 -5.28 -8.15 -9.20
CA VAL A 34 -5.79 -7.15 -10.14
C VAL A 34 -6.23 -5.88 -9.41
N ALA A 35 -6.94 -6.03 -8.27
CA ALA A 35 -7.39 -4.91 -7.46
C ALA A 35 -6.22 -4.08 -6.91
N LEU A 36 -5.17 -4.74 -6.41
CA LEU A 36 -3.92 -4.09 -6.00
C LEU A 36 -3.28 -3.33 -7.17
N GLY A 37 -3.25 -3.92 -8.37
CA GLY A 37 -2.78 -3.24 -9.57
C GLY A 37 -3.57 -1.98 -9.89
N LEU A 38 -4.91 -2.03 -9.80
CA LEU A 38 -5.78 -0.87 -10.03
C LEU A 38 -5.56 0.23 -8.99
N VAL A 39 -5.39 -0.14 -7.71
CA VAL A 39 -5.05 0.83 -6.66
C VAL A 39 -3.71 1.49 -6.95
N GLY A 40 -2.67 0.69 -7.22
CA GLY A 40 -1.33 1.19 -7.50
C GLY A 40 -1.30 2.12 -8.72
N LEU A 41 -1.99 1.76 -9.79
CA LEU A 41 -2.08 2.58 -10.99
C LEU A 41 -2.83 3.89 -10.75
N GLY A 42 -3.90 3.85 -9.93
CA GLY A 42 -4.66 5.04 -9.55
C GLY A 42 -3.84 5.99 -8.69
N VAL A 43 -3.16 5.47 -7.66
CA VAL A 43 -2.28 6.28 -6.79
C VAL A 43 -1.10 6.87 -7.57
N ALA A 44 -0.44 6.07 -8.41
CA ALA A 44 0.65 6.57 -9.25
C ALA A 44 0.20 7.67 -10.23
N GLY A 45 -1.02 7.57 -10.77
CA GLY A 45 -1.60 8.62 -11.62
C GLY A 45 -1.88 9.92 -10.85
N ILE A 46 -2.34 9.81 -9.59
CA ILE A 46 -2.48 10.96 -8.69
C ILE A 46 -1.12 11.61 -8.46
N ASP A 47 -0.09 10.83 -8.10
CA ASP A 47 1.27 11.33 -7.85
C ASP A 47 1.87 12.02 -9.09
N LEU A 48 1.62 11.49 -10.29
CA LEU A 48 2.01 12.13 -11.55
C LEU A 48 1.32 13.49 -11.74
N ALA A 49 0.02 13.58 -11.47
CA ALA A 49 -0.72 14.84 -11.53
C ALA A 49 -0.22 15.88 -10.51
N LEU A 50 0.39 15.42 -9.40
CA LEU A 50 1.03 16.24 -8.36
C LEU A 50 2.51 16.55 -8.65
N SER A 51 3.05 16.21 -9.83
CA SER A 51 4.47 16.38 -10.18
C SER A 51 5.45 15.57 -9.31
N ALA A 52 4.97 14.50 -8.69
CA ALA A 52 5.75 13.58 -7.86
C ALA A 52 6.10 12.29 -8.63
N GLY A 53 6.75 12.45 -9.79
CA GLY A 53 7.03 11.34 -10.71
C GLY A 53 7.90 10.21 -10.11
N PHE A 54 8.83 10.55 -9.21
CA PHE A 54 9.62 9.53 -8.51
C PHE A 54 8.73 8.69 -7.57
N THR A 55 7.85 9.33 -6.80
CA THR A 55 6.89 8.65 -5.93
C THR A 55 5.97 7.73 -6.74
N ALA A 56 5.46 8.21 -7.87
CA ALA A 56 4.62 7.40 -8.76
C ALA A 56 5.31 6.11 -9.21
N LEU A 57 6.61 6.17 -9.54
CA LEU A 57 7.39 5.00 -9.93
C LEU A 57 7.59 4.02 -8.76
N VAL A 58 7.88 4.53 -7.57
CA VAL A 58 7.99 3.71 -6.35
C VAL A 58 6.66 3.02 -6.04
N VAL A 59 5.55 3.74 -6.12
CA VAL A 59 4.19 3.21 -5.91
C VAL A 59 3.92 2.06 -6.88
N LEU A 60 4.23 2.23 -8.17
CA LEU A 60 4.05 1.16 -9.17
C LEU A 60 4.87 -0.08 -8.84
N ILE A 61 6.15 0.07 -8.48
CA ILE A 61 7.02 -1.06 -8.13
C ILE A 61 6.48 -1.79 -6.90
N CYS A 62 6.10 -1.06 -5.86
CA CYS A 62 5.58 -1.64 -4.63
C CYS A 62 4.26 -2.38 -4.86
N TYR A 63 3.29 -1.74 -5.52
CA TYR A 63 1.99 -2.38 -5.78
C TYR A 63 2.09 -3.55 -6.77
N ALA A 64 2.97 -3.46 -7.78
CA ALA A 64 3.26 -4.59 -8.66
C ALA A 64 3.87 -5.76 -7.87
N GLY A 65 4.85 -5.50 -7.00
CA GLY A 65 5.42 -6.49 -6.10
C GLY A 65 4.36 -7.15 -5.21
N CYS A 66 3.49 -6.36 -4.58
CA CYS A 66 2.39 -6.87 -3.78
C CYS A 66 1.41 -7.71 -4.60
N ALA A 67 1.06 -7.27 -5.82
CA ALA A 67 0.18 -8.04 -6.71
C ALA A 67 0.79 -9.38 -7.10
N LEU A 68 2.10 -9.43 -7.42
CA LEU A 68 2.81 -10.67 -7.74
C LEU A 68 2.87 -11.62 -6.54
N LEU A 69 3.13 -11.10 -5.34
CA LEU A 69 3.09 -11.89 -4.11
C LEU A 69 1.68 -12.43 -3.83
N ALA A 70 0.66 -11.62 -4.06
CA ALA A 70 -0.74 -12.01 -3.95
C ALA A 70 -1.15 -13.09 -4.97
N MET A 71 -0.36 -13.34 -6.02
CA MET A 71 -0.58 -14.44 -6.98
C MET A 71 0.13 -15.76 -6.61
N ARG A 72 1.06 -15.82 -5.65
CA ARG A 72 1.82 -17.06 -5.28
C ARG A 72 1.08 -18.15 -4.49
N PRO A 73 0.80 -19.36 -5.03
CA PRO A 73 -0.17 -20.31 -4.46
C PRO A 73 -0.03 -20.63 -2.96
N ASP A 74 1.20 -20.58 -2.42
CA ASP A 74 1.49 -20.86 -1.01
C ASP A 74 1.13 -19.73 -0.03
N HIS A 75 0.61 -18.60 -0.50
CA HIS A 75 0.22 -17.52 0.40
C HIS A 75 -1.07 -17.90 1.14
N ARG A 76 -0.90 -18.45 2.35
CA ARG A 76 -2.00 -18.69 3.29
C ARG A 76 -2.48 -17.36 3.82
N PHE A 77 -3.72 -17.02 3.47
CA PHE A 77 -4.41 -15.92 4.14
C PHE A 77 -4.76 -16.38 5.55
N LEU A 78 -4.36 -15.59 6.56
CA LEU A 78 -4.95 -15.68 7.87
C LEU A 78 -6.41 -15.28 7.72
N GLU A 79 -7.28 -16.29 7.63
CA GLU A 79 -8.72 -16.07 7.61
C GLU A 79 -9.07 -15.28 8.87
N GLN A 80 -9.65 -14.11 8.65
CA GLN A 80 -9.84 -13.11 9.69
C GLN A 80 -10.87 -13.66 10.68
N ALA A 81 -10.41 -14.21 11.79
CA ALA A 81 -11.22 -14.80 12.86
C ALA A 81 -12.02 -13.74 13.66
N ALA A 82 -12.43 -12.66 13.02
CA ALA A 82 -13.32 -11.66 13.59
C ALA A 82 -14.76 -12.17 13.46
N SER A 83 -15.37 -12.52 14.59
CA SER A 83 -16.78 -12.93 14.63
C SER A 83 -17.70 -11.82 14.09
N GLY A 84 -18.92 -12.18 13.66
CA GLY A 84 -19.92 -11.29 13.08
C GLY A 84 -20.02 -9.87 13.68
N PRO A 85 -20.11 -9.69 15.01
CA PRO A 85 -20.19 -8.36 15.61
C PRO A 85 -18.92 -7.51 15.43
N TRP A 86 -17.74 -8.11 15.44
CA TRP A 86 -16.48 -7.39 15.22
C TRP A 86 -16.32 -6.91 13.77
N ARG A 87 -16.83 -7.68 12.81
CA ARG A 87 -16.91 -7.24 11.40
C ARG A 87 -17.81 -6.02 11.23
N GLN A 88 -18.96 -6.00 11.91
CA GLN A 88 -19.87 -4.85 11.86
C GLN A 88 -19.27 -3.62 12.55
N ALA A 89 -18.62 -3.79 13.71
CA ALA A 89 -17.92 -2.70 14.37
C ALA A 89 -16.81 -2.10 13.48
N GLY A 90 -16.05 -2.94 12.77
CA GLY A 90 -15.06 -2.50 11.80
C GLY A 90 -15.65 -1.71 10.64
N ALA A 91 -16.79 -2.15 10.09
CA ALA A 91 -17.48 -1.44 9.01
C ALA A 91 -18.03 -0.07 9.46
N VAL A 92 -18.64 -0.01 10.64
CA VAL A 92 -19.11 1.25 11.23
C VAL A 92 -17.94 2.18 11.52
N GLY A 93 -16.82 1.65 12.04
CA GLY A 93 -15.60 2.40 12.28
C GLY A 93 -15.02 3.00 10.98
N ALA A 94 -14.96 2.20 9.91
CA ALA A 94 -14.49 2.68 8.60
C ALA A 94 -15.43 3.76 8.01
N ALA A 95 -16.75 3.58 8.13
CA ALA A 95 -17.73 4.57 7.67
C ALA A 95 -17.64 5.88 8.47
N LEU A 96 -17.46 5.80 9.79
CA LEU A 96 -17.28 6.96 10.66
C LEU A 96 -15.97 7.69 10.33
N LEU A 97 -14.88 6.94 10.16
CA LEU A 97 -13.59 7.51 9.75
C LEU A 97 -13.71 8.22 8.40
N LEU A 98 -14.36 7.60 7.41
CA LEU A 98 -14.61 8.22 6.12
C LEU A 98 -15.42 9.52 6.26
N ALA A 99 -16.48 9.52 7.08
CA ALA A 99 -17.31 10.69 7.32
C ALA A 99 -16.50 11.83 7.98
N VAL A 100 -15.65 11.51 8.96
CA VAL A 100 -14.78 12.49 9.62
C VAL A 100 -13.76 13.06 8.64
N LEU A 101 -13.12 12.22 7.83
CA LEU A 101 -12.15 12.66 6.81
C LEU A 101 -12.83 13.52 5.73
N ALA A 102 -14.03 13.14 5.28
CA ALA A 102 -14.80 13.94 4.34
C ALA A 102 -15.18 15.29 4.94
N TYR A 103 -15.65 15.32 6.19
CA TYR A 103 -15.95 16.55 6.89
C TYR A 103 -14.71 17.45 7.02
N ALA A 104 -13.56 16.88 7.42
CA ALA A 104 -12.31 17.59 7.50
C ALA A 104 -11.84 18.11 6.13
N ALA A 105 -12.07 17.37 5.05
CA ALA A 105 -11.75 17.82 3.69
C ALA A 105 -12.64 18.99 3.24
N PHE A 106 -13.93 19.00 3.59
CA PHE A 106 -14.86 20.08 3.21
C PHE A 106 -14.71 21.34 4.07
N ARG A 107 -14.45 21.20 5.37
CA ARG A 107 -14.36 22.31 6.33
C ARG A 107 -12.92 22.76 6.61
N GLY A 108 -11.93 21.94 6.24
CA GLY A 108 -10.53 22.19 6.53
C GLY A 108 -10.01 23.39 5.76
N ASN A 109 -9.44 24.35 6.50
CA ASN A 109 -8.68 25.42 5.88
C ASN A 109 -7.24 24.97 5.68
N PHE A 110 -6.98 24.31 4.55
CA PHE A 110 -5.64 23.82 4.22
C PHE A 110 -4.72 24.99 3.86
N ALA A 111 -3.50 25.00 4.38
CA ALA A 111 -2.48 25.95 3.98
C ALA A 111 -2.10 25.69 2.51
N HIS A 112 -2.44 26.63 1.62
CA HIS A 112 -2.09 26.53 0.21
C HIS A 112 -0.70 27.14 0.01
N ALA A 113 0.33 26.30 -0.01
CA ALA A 113 1.66 26.72 -0.40
C ALA A 113 1.84 26.50 -1.92
N THR A 114 2.09 27.56 -2.67
CA THR A 114 2.50 27.44 -4.07
C THR A 114 3.95 26.99 -4.13
N PHE A 115 4.16 25.70 -4.41
CA PHE A 115 5.49 25.15 -4.60
C PHE A 115 5.94 25.37 -6.06
N ASN A 116 6.87 26.30 -6.27
CA ASN A 116 7.44 26.63 -7.59
C ASN A 116 8.80 25.96 -7.83
N GLY A 117 9.17 24.95 -7.04
CA GLY A 117 10.52 24.38 -6.97
C GLY A 117 10.90 23.34 -8.04
N GLY A 118 10.11 23.19 -9.09
CA GLY A 118 10.31 22.13 -10.10
C GLY A 118 9.80 20.74 -9.66
N PRO A 119 10.05 19.68 -10.46
CA PRO A 119 9.54 18.35 -10.17
C PRO A 119 10.10 17.79 -8.85
N PHE A 120 9.24 17.20 -8.02
CA PHE A 120 9.68 16.46 -6.82
C PHE A 120 10.33 15.14 -7.23
N GLY A 121 11.67 15.15 -7.28
CA GLY A 121 12.50 14.02 -7.72
C GLY A 121 13.27 13.32 -6.59
N SER A 122 13.97 12.25 -6.96
CA SER A 122 14.76 11.41 -6.04
C SER A 122 15.84 12.19 -5.27
N VAL A 123 16.44 13.22 -5.88
CA VAL A 123 17.47 14.06 -5.22
C VAL A 123 16.88 14.86 -4.06
N ALA A 124 15.67 15.42 -4.24
CA ALA A 124 14.99 16.18 -3.19
C ALA A 124 14.62 15.25 -2.02
N VAL A 125 14.09 14.06 -2.33
CA VAL A 125 13.77 13.04 -1.33
C VAL A 125 15.03 12.58 -0.60
N GLY A 126 16.12 12.29 -1.31
CA GLY A 126 17.39 11.87 -0.70
C GLY A 126 17.97 12.94 0.23
N ARG A 127 17.94 14.22 -0.18
CA ARG A 127 18.36 15.31 0.69
C ARG A 127 17.51 15.39 1.96
N LEU A 128 16.20 15.22 1.86
CA LEU A 128 15.32 15.24 3.03
C LEU A 128 15.64 14.07 3.98
N LEU A 129 15.72 12.86 3.43
CA LEU A 129 15.97 11.64 4.19
C LEU A 129 17.33 11.65 4.91
N PHE A 130 18.39 12.12 4.27
CA PHE A 130 19.73 12.07 4.86
C PHE A 130 20.14 13.35 5.59
N ALA A 131 19.62 14.52 5.22
CA ALA A 131 19.99 15.78 5.88
C ALA A 131 19.07 16.14 7.04
N HIS A 132 17.78 15.78 6.97
CA HIS A 132 16.79 16.17 7.98
C HIS A 132 16.27 14.97 8.78
N ASP A 133 16.03 13.84 8.12
CA ASP A 133 15.33 12.68 8.71
C ASP A 133 16.19 11.41 8.76
N ALA A 134 17.50 11.57 9.04
CA ALA A 134 18.44 10.46 9.03
C ALA A 134 18.04 9.34 10.01
N LEU A 135 17.57 9.71 11.20
CA LEU A 135 17.08 8.76 12.21
C LEU A 135 15.87 7.95 11.74
N ALA A 136 14.94 8.58 11.03
CA ALA A 136 13.79 7.87 10.48
C ALA A 136 14.23 6.90 9.38
N THR A 137 15.20 7.31 8.56
CA THR A 137 15.78 6.46 7.51
C THR A 137 16.45 5.22 8.11
N GLU A 138 17.25 5.38 9.16
CA GLU A 138 17.87 4.27 9.89
C GLU A 138 16.82 3.36 10.55
N ALA A 139 15.76 3.92 11.15
CA ALA A 139 14.67 3.14 11.74
C ALA A 139 13.95 2.27 10.71
N VAL A 140 13.70 2.80 9.50
CA VAL A 140 13.14 2.02 8.38
C VAL A 140 14.12 0.92 7.95
N GLY A 141 15.42 1.21 7.87
CA GLY A 141 16.45 0.20 7.61
C GLY A 141 16.44 -0.93 8.63
N GLY A 142 16.39 -0.59 9.92
CA GLY A 142 16.27 -1.56 11.01
C GLY A 142 14.99 -2.38 10.94
N LEU A 143 13.85 -1.78 10.58
CA LEU A 143 12.58 -2.47 10.36
C LEU A 143 12.67 -3.47 9.21
N VAL A 144 13.29 -3.09 8.08
CA VAL A 144 13.50 -3.98 6.94
C VAL A 144 14.37 -5.16 7.37
N LEU A 145 15.48 -4.93 8.07
CA LEU A 145 16.32 -6.01 8.59
C LEU A 145 15.54 -6.94 9.54
N ALA A 146 14.79 -6.39 10.49
CA ALA A 146 13.97 -7.17 11.41
C ALA A 146 12.93 -8.02 10.66
N SER A 147 12.27 -7.47 9.64
CA SER A 147 11.29 -8.19 8.83
C SER A 147 11.92 -9.35 8.04
N LEU A 148 13.12 -9.14 7.46
CA LEU A 148 13.85 -10.16 6.72
C LEU A 148 14.31 -11.30 7.63
N VAL A 149 14.84 -10.98 8.81
CA VAL A 149 15.22 -11.97 9.83
C VAL A 149 14.00 -12.75 10.31
N GLY A 150 12.88 -12.06 10.58
CA GLY A 150 11.62 -12.69 10.97
C GLY A 150 11.09 -13.65 9.91
N ALA A 151 11.08 -13.22 8.64
CA ALA A 151 10.67 -14.05 7.51
C ALA A 151 11.56 -15.28 7.32
N ALA A 152 12.89 -15.10 7.40
CA ALA A 152 13.84 -16.21 7.31
C ALA A 152 13.68 -17.22 8.46
N GLY A 153 13.43 -16.73 9.68
CA GLY A 153 13.16 -17.55 10.85
C GLY A 153 11.86 -18.35 10.71
N ALA A 154 10.79 -17.73 10.23
CA ALA A 154 9.51 -18.39 9.95
C ALA A 154 9.68 -19.50 8.91
N TRP A 155 10.34 -19.19 7.78
CA TRP A 155 10.57 -20.15 6.71
C TRP A 155 11.39 -21.37 7.15
N ARG A 156 12.37 -21.18 8.04
CA ARG A 156 13.15 -22.29 8.61
C ARG A 156 12.33 -23.18 9.55
N ARG A 157 11.34 -22.63 10.27
CA ARG A 157 10.46 -23.38 11.18
C ARG A 157 9.42 -24.24 10.47
N GLU A 158 9.10 -23.95 9.22
CA GLU A 158 8.23 -24.80 8.40
C GLU A 158 8.96 -26.02 7.80
N ARG A 159 10.30 -26.02 7.77
CA ARG A 159 11.12 -27.13 7.24
C ARG A 159 11.47 -28.32 8.16
N PRO A 160 11.23 -28.39 9.49
CA PRO A 160 11.67 -29.52 10.31
C PRO A 160 10.50 -30.44 10.72
N ARG A 161 10.07 -31.36 9.85
CA ARG A 161 9.42 -32.62 10.30
C ARG A 161 9.27 -33.76 9.28
N ASP A 162 9.48 -33.54 7.98
CA ASP A 162 9.23 -34.60 6.99
C ASP A 162 10.34 -35.67 6.88
N GLU A 163 11.54 -35.46 7.44
CA GLU A 163 12.68 -36.38 7.22
C GLU A 163 12.98 -37.37 8.37
N ARG A 164 12.13 -37.49 9.41
CA ARG A 164 12.38 -38.42 10.55
C ARG A 164 11.33 -39.52 10.75
N GLY A 165 10.47 -39.78 9.76
CA GLY A 165 9.38 -40.77 9.87
C GLY A 165 9.57 -42.07 9.08
N GLU A 166 10.42 -42.10 8.06
CA GLU A 166 10.37 -43.12 7.00
C GLU A 166 11.60 -44.03 6.97
N GLY A 167 12.01 -44.49 8.16
CA GLY A 167 13.19 -45.36 8.33
C GLY A 167 12.98 -46.58 9.24
N ARG A 168 11.72 -47.00 9.45
CA ARG A 168 11.40 -48.28 10.12
C ARG A 168 10.11 -48.87 9.55
N ARG A 169 10.21 -49.59 8.44
CA ARG A 169 9.43 -50.80 8.16
C ARG A 169 10.26 -51.74 7.31
#